data_AF-A0A7W8YMH5-F1
#
_entry.id   AF-A0A7W8YMH5-F1
#
_cell.length_a   1.000
_cell.length_b   1.000
_cell.length_c   1.000
_cell.angle_alpha   90.00
_cell.angle_beta   90.00
_cell.angle_gamma   90.00
#
_symmetry.space_group_name_H-M   'P 1'
#
loop_
_entity.id
_entity.type
_entity.pdbx_description
1 polymer ?
#
loop_
_entity_poly.entity_id
_entity_poly.type
_entity_poly.pdbx_seq_one_letter_code
_entity_poly.pdbx_strand_id
1 'polypeptide(L)'
;MADKFYDGMPNVNEELNKMNAAFEKGPYNALPLTGGALTGPVTSTSRISAESLVGGAGVTAGAVGWTASAIQAPNNGAAGASGVYYDVAAYGVTSAPGVWGGRFSWSTCGGFGSAFSAGYKMILRATDASTMIPSSPILEVTGSGDVSIGRFLTAGPVAVASKHQLYRDVAEFGEILRVARANPWSCFAINGSSGTGGWGAGASVMYVGRNSTTGRSIGTAGTINASGADYAEYMVKSPFCSPVAPGQIIGIDASGKLTDQWGDAISFVVKSTDPCMVGGDSWSQDIGGRPAGSERTENMDDEEWAAIEVGIEAAQAAFDVALEAARQKVDRIAFSGQVPVNVMGALPGQYIVPSQDGDSIAGLAINEDDMTLKQYMRSIGKVIAIEDDGRARIIIKVA
;
A
#
# COMPACT_ATOMS: atom_id res chain seq x y z
N MET A 1 -62.04 39.54 -3.14
CA MET A 1 -62.41 40.96 -2.89
C MET A 1 -63.58 41.40 -3.74
N ALA A 2 -63.66 41.01 -5.02
CA ALA A 2 -64.78 41.34 -5.90
C ALA A 2 -66.15 40.86 -5.38
N ASP A 3 -66.21 39.74 -4.65
CA ASP A 3 -67.49 39.20 -4.15
C ASP A 3 -68.00 39.84 -2.85
N LYS A 4 -67.18 40.70 -2.20
CA LYS A 4 -67.53 41.34 -0.92
C LYS A 4 -68.16 42.72 -1.08
N PHE A 5 -68.03 43.33 -2.25
CA PHE A 5 -68.56 44.66 -2.54
C PHE A 5 -69.46 44.56 -3.78
N TYR A 6 -70.67 45.10 -3.67
CA TYR A 6 -71.61 45.19 -4.79
C TYR A 6 -72.05 46.64 -4.98
N ASP A 7 -72.51 46.95 -6.18
CA ASP A 7 -72.91 48.31 -6.54
C ASP A 7 -74.10 48.77 -5.67
N GLY A 8 -74.01 49.98 -5.13
CA GLY A 8 -75.00 50.55 -4.20
C GLY A 8 -74.92 50.03 -2.75
N MET A 9 -73.87 49.31 -2.35
CA MET A 9 -73.73 48.83 -0.97
C MET A 9 -73.69 50.01 0.03
N PRO A 10 -74.62 50.10 1.00
CA PRO A 10 -74.80 51.30 1.81
C PRO A 10 -73.74 51.45 2.92
N ASN A 11 -73.04 50.38 3.28
CA ASN A 11 -72.09 50.33 4.40
C ASN A 11 -70.65 50.05 3.94
N VAL A 12 -70.31 50.42 2.70
CA VAL A 12 -68.96 50.21 2.12
C VAL A 12 -67.87 50.74 3.03
N ASN A 13 -68.05 51.93 3.61
CA ASN A 13 -67.08 52.53 4.54
C ASN A 13 -66.88 51.70 5.81
N GLU A 14 -67.93 51.07 6.35
CA GLU A 14 -67.81 50.24 7.55
C GLU A 14 -67.10 48.92 7.23
N GLU A 15 -67.37 48.31 6.08
CA GLU A 15 -66.66 47.10 5.64
C GLU A 15 -65.19 47.37 5.30
N LEU A 16 -64.88 48.53 4.71
CA LEU A 16 -63.51 49.02 4.52
C LEU A 16 -62.81 49.21 5.87
N ASN A 17 -63.45 49.83 6.84
CA ASN A 17 -62.88 50.02 8.18
C ASN A 17 -62.69 48.70 8.91
N LYS A 18 -63.61 47.73 8.78
CA LYS A 18 -63.44 46.37 9.30
C LYS A 18 -62.28 45.64 8.62
N MET A 19 -62.11 45.80 7.31
CA MET A 19 -60.93 45.28 6.60
C MET A 19 -59.66 45.92 7.11
N ASN A 20 -59.63 47.24 7.26
CA ASN A 20 -58.45 47.95 7.75
C ASN A 20 -58.10 47.50 9.18
N ALA A 21 -59.11 47.39 10.06
CA ALA A 21 -58.93 46.85 11.40
C ALA A 21 -58.53 45.36 11.41
N ALA A 22 -58.96 44.57 10.42
CA ALA A 22 -58.54 43.18 10.27
C ALA A 22 -57.11 43.06 9.72
N PHE A 23 -56.66 44.00 8.87
CA PHE A 23 -55.25 44.13 8.50
C PHE A 23 -54.40 44.56 9.69
N GLU A 24 -54.90 45.45 10.55
CA GLU A 24 -54.24 45.84 11.80
C GLU A 24 -54.21 44.71 12.84
N LYS A 25 -55.21 43.82 12.87
CA LYS A 25 -55.37 42.76 13.89
C LYS A 25 -54.99 41.34 13.44
N GLY A 26 -54.86 41.06 12.14
CA GLY A 26 -54.87 39.70 11.57
C GLY A 26 -53.52 39.17 11.05
N PRO A 27 -53.43 37.86 10.77
CA PRO A 27 -52.18 37.07 10.63
C PRO A 27 -51.33 37.38 9.39
N TYR A 28 -51.70 38.39 8.59
CA TYR A 28 -51.02 38.78 7.35
C TYR A 28 -49.78 39.65 7.56
N ASN A 29 -49.39 39.91 8.82
CA ASN A 29 -48.06 40.43 9.14
C ASN A 29 -46.92 39.44 8.81
N ALA A 30 -47.24 38.26 8.27
CA ALA A 30 -46.28 37.23 7.92
C ALA A 30 -45.74 37.32 6.48
N LEU A 31 -46.04 38.36 5.68
CA LEU A 31 -45.33 38.58 4.42
C LEU A 31 -45.07 40.08 4.22
N PRO A 32 -43.96 40.61 4.76
CA PRO A 32 -43.54 41.97 4.47
C PRO A 32 -43.28 42.13 2.98
N LEU A 33 -44.13 42.91 2.30
CA LEU A 33 -44.04 43.25 0.86
C LEU A 33 -42.72 43.95 0.48
N THR A 34 -41.90 44.32 1.46
CA THR A 34 -40.63 45.07 1.30
C THR A 34 -39.46 44.49 2.11
N GLY A 35 -39.52 43.23 2.56
CA GLY A 35 -38.39 42.56 3.21
C GLY A 35 -38.32 42.80 4.73
N GLY A 36 -39.02 41.97 5.49
CA GLY A 36 -39.01 41.95 6.95
C GLY A 36 -38.89 40.52 7.49
N ALA A 37 -38.63 40.39 8.80
CA ALA A 37 -38.42 39.10 9.44
C ALA A 37 -39.74 38.33 9.58
N LEU A 38 -39.77 37.09 9.09
CA LEU A 38 -40.84 36.15 9.38
C LEU A 38 -40.68 35.65 10.82
N THR A 39 -41.54 36.10 11.73
CA THR A 39 -41.56 35.62 13.12
C THR A 39 -42.74 34.69 13.35
N GLY A 40 -42.48 33.50 13.91
CA GLY A 40 -43.51 32.52 14.26
C GLY A 40 -43.21 31.11 13.74
N PRO A 41 -43.94 30.08 14.20
CA PRO A 41 -43.78 28.72 13.70
C PRO A 41 -44.11 28.65 12.20
N VAL A 42 -43.16 28.17 11.40
CA VAL A 42 -43.45 27.80 10.01
C VAL A 42 -44.06 26.40 10.03
N THR A 43 -45.39 26.31 9.95
CA THR A 43 -46.13 25.04 9.97
C THR A 43 -46.27 24.41 8.58
N SER A 44 -45.67 25.01 7.55
CA SER A 44 -45.72 24.49 6.19
C SER A 44 -44.90 23.21 6.06
N THR A 45 -45.50 22.16 5.51
CA THR A 45 -44.81 20.92 5.11
C THR A 45 -44.24 21.00 3.69
N SER A 46 -44.47 22.10 2.98
CA SER A 46 -43.97 22.33 1.61
C SER A 46 -42.55 22.89 1.63
N ARG A 47 -41.79 22.66 0.54
CA ARG A 47 -40.45 23.23 0.35
C ARG A 47 -40.48 24.75 0.45
N ILE A 48 -39.63 25.31 1.30
CA ILE A 48 -39.35 26.75 1.35
C ILE A 48 -38.20 27.02 0.39
N SER A 49 -38.42 27.83 -0.64
CA SER A 49 -37.39 28.26 -1.61
C SER A 49 -37.30 29.78 -1.61
N ALA A 50 -36.07 30.30 -1.49
CA ALA A 50 -35.78 31.71 -1.69
C ALA A 50 -35.14 31.88 -3.08
N GLU A 51 -35.80 32.59 -3.99
CA GLU A 51 -35.32 32.83 -5.35
C GLU A 51 -34.26 33.95 -5.43
N SER A 52 -34.20 34.83 -4.44
CA SER A 52 -33.20 35.89 -4.32
C SER A 52 -32.92 36.19 -2.85
N LEU A 53 -31.69 35.97 -2.39
CA LEU A 53 -31.22 36.36 -1.06
C LEU A 53 -30.56 37.74 -1.15
N VAL A 54 -31.26 38.78 -0.68
CA VAL A 54 -30.71 40.14 -0.56
C VAL A 54 -30.12 40.31 0.84
N GLY A 55 -28.85 39.91 1.01
CA GLY A 55 -28.09 40.05 2.27
C GLY A 55 -28.43 39.02 3.37
N GLY A 56 -27.44 38.70 4.21
CA GLY A 56 -27.57 37.71 5.30
C GLY A 56 -27.61 36.27 4.80
N ALA A 57 -26.50 35.82 4.22
CA ALA A 57 -26.39 34.66 3.35
C ALA A 57 -26.26 33.33 4.11
N GLY A 58 -27.35 32.78 4.64
CA GLY A 58 -27.37 31.42 5.16
C GLY A 58 -28.62 31.01 5.92
N VAL A 59 -28.75 29.72 6.19
CA VAL A 59 -29.81 29.12 7.02
C VAL A 59 -29.18 28.68 8.33
N THR A 60 -29.73 29.11 9.47
CA THR A 60 -29.26 28.74 10.81
C THR A 60 -30.39 28.08 11.59
N ALA A 61 -30.13 26.92 12.19
CA ALA A 61 -31.07 26.18 13.02
C ALA A 61 -30.52 26.05 14.46
N GLY A 62 -31.32 26.46 15.43
CA GLY A 62 -30.96 26.50 16.86
C GLY A 62 -30.80 27.93 17.40
N ALA A 63 -30.63 28.06 18.71
CA ALA A 63 -30.34 29.36 19.33
C ALA A 63 -29.03 29.92 18.78
N VAL A 64 -29.04 31.18 18.34
CA VAL A 64 -27.87 31.87 17.78
C VAL A 64 -26.67 31.73 18.72
N GLY A 65 -25.56 31.17 18.22
CA GLY A 65 -24.37 30.88 19.03
C GLY A 65 -23.54 29.71 18.50
N TRP A 66 -22.54 29.29 19.27
CA TRP A 66 -21.57 28.25 18.88
C TRP A 66 -22.09 26.81 18.90
N THR A 67 -23.37 26.62 19.23
CA THR A 67 -24.07 25.33 19.22
C THR A 67 -25.11 25.22 18.10
N ALA A 68 -25.26 26.25 17.26
CA ALA A 68 -26.19 26.24 16.13
C ALA A 68 -25.61 25.48 14.94
N SER A 69 -26.48 24.81 14.19
CA SER A 69 -26.16 24.27 12.87
C SER A 69 -26.46 25.32 11.81
N ALA A 70 -25.60 25.45 10.80
CA ALA A 70 -25.79 26.44 9.75
C ALA A 70 -25.21 26.00 8.40
N ILE A 71 -25.76 26.54 7.31
CA ILE A 71 -25.13 26.59 5.99
C ILE A 71 -25.10 28.05 5.58
N GLN A 72 -23.93 28.58 5.25
CA GLN A 72 -23.70 30.01 5.04
C GLN A 72 -22.83 30.24 3.81
N ALA A 73 -23.04 31.36 3.11
CA ALA A 73 -22.12 31.81 2.09
C ALA A 73 -20.83 32.32 2.76
N PRO A 74 -19.66 32.04 2.18
CA PRO A 74 -18.41 32.54 2.72
C PRO A 74 -18.44 34.08 2.76
N ASN A 75 -17.97 34.64 3.87
CA ASN A 75 -17.96 36.09 4.12
C ASN A 75 -19.31 36.78 3.88
N ASN A 76 -20.43 36.12 4.17
CA ASN A 76 -21.78 36.65 3.93
C ASN A 76 -22.04 37.06 2.46
N GLY A 77 -21.32 36.46 1.51
CA GLY A 77 -21.40 36.80 0.09
C GLY A 77 -20.55 38.01 -0.33
N ALA A 78 -19.80 38.64 0.58
CA ALA A 78 -18.85 39.70 0.27
C ALA A 78 -17.50 39.14 -0.21
N ALA A 79 -16.66 39.98 -0.83
CA ALA A 79 -15.32 39.59 -1.26
C ALA A 79 -14.46 39.15 -0.07
N GLY A 80 -13.89 37.94 -0.14
CA GLY A 80 -13.03 37.40 0.91
C GLY A 80 -11.61 38.00 0.91
N ALA A 81 -10.91 37.86 2.04
CA ALA A 81 -9.51 38.21 2.17
C ALA A 81 -8.60 36.98 1.93
N SER A 82 -7.42 37.21 1.34
CA SER A 82 -6.44 36.16 1.10
C SER A 82 -5.99 35.50 2.40
N GLY A 83 -5.91 34.17 2.42
CA GLY A 83 -5.49 33.38 3.58
C GLY A 83 -6.51 33.27 4.71
N VAL A 84 -7.67 33.93 4.61
CA VAL A 84 -8.70 33.92 5.66
C VAL A 84 -9.71 32.80 5.42
N TYR A 85 -10.01 32.06 6.48
CA TYR A 85 -11.03 31.02 6.48
C TYR A 85 -12.40 31.60 6.86
N TYR A 86 -13.41 31.25 6.05
CA TYR A 86 -14.81 31.58 6.30
C TYR A 86 -15.59 30.29 6.51
N ASP A 87 -16.35 30.21 7.59
CA ASP A 87 -17.25 29.08 7.82
C ASP A 87 -18.37 29.08 6.76
N VAL A 88 -18.57 27.93 6.13
CA VAL A 88 -19.60 27.71 5.11
C VAL A 88 -20.64 26.69 5.54
N ALA A 89 -20.28 25.80 6.46
CA ALA A 89 -21.22 24.89 7.10
C ALA A 89 -20.81 24.65 8.55
N ALA A 90 -21.79 24.52 9.44
CA ALA A 90 -21.62 24.22 10.84
C ALA A 90 -22.63 23.16 11.26
N TYR A 91 -22.17 22.18 12.03
CA TYR A 91 -22.97 21.15 12.67
C TYR A 91 -22.88 21.36 14.17
N GLY A 92 -23.95 21.94 14.72
CA GLY A 92 -24.09 22.23 16.13
C GLY A 92 -24.12 20.95 16.96
N VAL A 93 -23.34 20.96 18.05
CA VAL A 93 -23.31 19.90 19.05
C VAL A 93 -23.88 20.49 20.33
N THR A 94 -25.02 19.96 20.75
CA THR A 94 -25.65 20.31 22.02
C THR A 94 -25.49 19.16 23.02
N SER A 95 -25.46 19.52 24.29
CA SER A 95 -25.27 18.64 25.44
C SER A 95 -26.04 19.23 26.63
N ALA A 96 -26.00 18.58 27.79
CA ALA A 96 -26.72 19.05 28.97
C ALA A 96 -26.38 20.51 29.31
N PRO A 97 -27.33 21.32 29.83
CA PRO A 97 -27.08 22.71 30.20
C PRO A 97 -25.82 22.84 31.06
N GLY A 98 -24.78 23.46 30.50
CA GLY A 98 -23.52 23.76 31.20
C GLY A 98 -22.34 22.83 30.95
N VAL A 99 -22.40 21.78 30.12
CA VAL A 99 -21.21 20.94 29.90
C VAL A 99 -21.12 20.34 28.49
N TRP A 100 -20.11 20.78 27.71
CA TRP A 100 -19.68 20.27 26.39
C TRP A 100 -20.51 20.67 25.16
N GLY A 101 -20.88 21.94 25.03
CA GLY A 101 -21.50 22.46 23.79
C GLY A 101 -20.43 22.89 22.79
N GLY A 102 -20.72 22.80 21.49
CA GLY A 102 -19.79 23.25 20.46
C GLY A 102 -20.32 23.03 19.05
N ARG A 103 -19.42 23.00 18.06
CA ARG A 103 -19.76 22.66 16.69
C ARG A 103 -18.59 22.07 15.93
N PHE A 104 -18.91 21.30 14.90
CA PHE A 104 -17.99 21.02 13.81
C PHE A 104 -18.26 21.99 12.67
N SER A 105 -17.26 22.71 12.18
CA SER A 105 -17.42 23.61 11.05
C SER A 105 -16.53 23.24 9.87
N TRP A 106 -17.12 23.35 8.68
CA TRP A 106 -16.40 23.41 7.43
C TRP A 106 -16.13 24.87 7.09
N SER A 107 -14.87 25.18 6.85
CA SER A 107 -14.44 26.52 6.44
C SER A 107 -13.73 26.46 5.10
N THR A 108 -13.93 27.46 4.26
CA THR A 108 -13.22 27.62 2.98
C THR A 108 -12.34 28.86 2.99
N CYS A 109 -11.26 28.82 2.21
CA CYS A 109 -10.30 29.91 2.07
C CYS A 109 -9.83 29.98 0.60
N GLY A 110 -9.60 31.20 0.11
CA GLY A 110 -9.04 31.45 -1.22
C GLY A 110 -7.53 31.24 -1.34
N GLY A 111 -6.85 30.94 -0.22
CA GLY A 111 -5.39 30.77 -0.16
C GLY A 111 -4.58 32.05 -0.28
N PHE A 112 -3.27 31.89 -0.51
CA PHE A 112 -2.33 32.98 -0.77
C PHE A 112 -1.92 32.99 -2.24
N GLY A 113 -2.17 34.10 -2.93
CA GLY A 113 -1.45 34.50 -4.15
C GLY A 113 -1.49 33.56 -5.37
N SER A 114 -2.28 32.50 -5.37
CA SER A 114 -2.38 31.52 -6.45
C SER A 114 -3.73 31.65 -7.16
N ALA A 115 -3.70 31.77 -8.49
CA ALA A 115 -4.90 31.68 -9.31
C ALA A 115 -5.41 30.23 -9.38
N PHE A 116 -6.72 30.06 -9.56
CA PHE A 116 -7.40 28.76 -9.70
C PHE A 116 -7.40 27.91 -8.43
N SER A 117 -7.69 26.60 -8.57
CA SER A 117 -7.90 25.70 -7.44
C SER A 117 -6.66 25.49 -6.56
N ALA A 118 -5.46 25.81 -7.06
CA ALA A 118 -4.21 25.61 -6.34
C ALA A 118 -4.09 26.43 -5.02
N GLY A 119 -4.82 27.54 -4.88
CA GLY A 119 -4.89 28.31 -3.63
C GLY A 119 -6.01 27.88 -2.70
N TYR A 120 -7.05 27.21 -3.21
CA TYR A 120 -8.26 26.97 -2.43
C TYR A 120 -8.03 25.93 -1.34
N LYS A 121 -8.65 26.16 -0.19
CA LYS A 121 -8.60 25.22 0.93
C LYS A 121 -9.98 25.05 1.52
N MET A 122 -10.33 23.82 1.87
CA MET A 122 -11.47 23.48 2.70
C MET A 122 -10.96 22.72 3.92
N ILE A 123 -11.44 23.09 5.10
CA ILE A 123 -11.03 22.45 6.35
C ILE A 123 -12.22 22.09 7.21
N LEU A 124 -12.08 21.01 7.98
CA LEU A 124 -12.99 20.65 9.08
C LEU A 124 -12.32 21.00 10.41
N ARG A 125 -13.03 21.70 11.28
CA ARG A 125 -12.57 22.01 12.65
C ARG A 125 -13.64 21.71 13.68
N ALA A 126 -13.22 21.46 14.91
CA ALA A 126 -14.10 21.47 16.07
C ALA A 126 -13.92 22.79 16.83
N THR A 127 -15.02 23.40 17.27
CA THR A 127 -15.00 24.58 18.14
C THR A 127 -15.83 24.29 19.37
N ASP A 128 -15.23 24.43 20.54
CA ASP A 128 -15.93 24.33 21.82
C ASP A 128 -16.60 25.68 22.15
N ALA A 129 -17.87 25.64 22.56
CA ALA A 129 -18.68 26.83 22.79
C ALA A 129 -18.23 27.65 24.01
N SER A 130 -17.47 27.05 24.94
CA SER A 130 -16.97 27.75 26.13
C SER A 130 -15.66 28.48 25.85
N THR A 131 -14.77 27.88 25.06
CA THR A 131 -13.46 28.48 24.73
C THR A 131 -13.55 29.39 23.50
N MET A 132 -14.48 29.10 22.58
CA MET A 132 -14.60 29.76 21.28
C MET A 132 -13.31 29.70 20.43
N ILE A 133 -12.40 28.79 20.77
CA ILE A 133 -11.15 28.58 20.04
C ILE A 133 -11.36 27.39 19.10
N PRO A 134 -11.26 27.58 17.78
CA PRO A 134 -11.33 26.47 16.85
C PRO A 134 -10.06 25.61 16.96
N SER A 135 -10.23 24.29 16.83
CA SER A 135 -9.12 23.35 16.77
C SER A 135 -8.23 23.60 15.56
N SER A 136 -7.02 23.03 15.56
CA SER A 136 -6.30 22.78 14.31
C SER A 136 -7.19 21.98 13.33
N PRO A 137 -6.98 22.09 12.00
CA PRO A 137 -7.72 21.30 11.02
C PRO A 137 -7.69 19.81 11.36
N ILE A 138 -8.87 19.19 11.44
CA ILE A 138 -9.06 17.75 11.60
C ILE A 138 -8.88 17.07 10.25
N LEU A 139 -9.46 17.68 9.21
CA LEU A 139 -9.32 17.35 7.81
C LEU A 139 -9.03 18.64 7.05
N GLU A 140 -8.06 18.62 6.14
CA GLU A 140 -7.81 19.69 5.17
C GLU A 140 -7.83 19.09 3.77
N VAL A 141 -8.55 19.74 2.85
CA VAL A 141 -8.57 19.46 1.42
C VAL A 141 -8.09 20.72 0.71
N THR A 142 -7.00 20.63 -0.05
CA THR A 142 -6.56 21.72 -0.93
C THR A 142 -7.24 21.58 -2.29
N GLY A 143 -7.39 22.67 -3.04
CA GLY A 143 -7.94 22.60 -4.40
C GLY A 143 -6.94 22.04 -5.42
N SER A 144 -5.69 21.76 -5.03
CA SER A 144 -4.77 20.86 -5.75
C SER A 144 -5.09 19.37 -5.53
N GLY A 145 -6.01 19.03 -4.62
CA GLY A 145 -6.44 17.66 -4.35
C GLY A 145 -5.72 16.98 -3.18
N ASP A 146 -4.84 17.70 -2.45
CA ASP A 146 -4.18 17.14 -1.28
C ASP A 146 -5.16 17.02 -0.13
N VAL A 147 -5.19 15.84 0.52
CA VAL A 147 -6.01 15.58 1.71
C VAL A 147 -5.11 15.31 2.90
N SER A 148 -5.22 16.13 3.95
CA SER A 148 -4.47 15.97 5.21
C SER A 148 -5.41 15.67 6.36
N ILE A 149 -5.07 14.66 7.18
CA ILE A 149 -5.80 14.30 8.40
C ILE A 149 -4.91 14.64 9.60
N GLY A 150 -5.40 15.48 10.51
CA GLY A 150 -4.58 16.07 11.58
C GLY A 150 -4.11 15.08 12.66
N ARG A 151 -4.65 13.85 12.69
CA ARG A 151 -4.32 12.79 13.66
C ARG A 151 -4.39 11.40 13.01
N PHE A 152 -5.07 10.43 13.62
CA PHE A 152 -5.15 9.06 13.14
C PHE A 152 -6.25 8.91 12.09
N LEU A 153 -5.97 8.17 11.03
CA LEU A 153 -6.97 7.61 10.14
C LEU A 153 -7.23 6.16 10.56
N THR A 154 -8.42 5.89 11.11
CA THR A 154 -8.92 4.53 11.32
C THR A 154 -9.91 4.23 10.21
N ALA A 155 -9.60 3.24 9.37
CA ALA A 155 -10.46 2.83 8.26
C ALA A 155 -10.86 1.35 8.43
N GLY A 156 -12.09 0.98 8.05
CA GLY A 156 -12.56 -0.41 7.90
C GLY A 156 -13.69 -0.88 8.85
N PRO A 157 -14.79 -1.48 8.34
CA PRO A 157 -15.74 -2.31 9.11
C PRO A 157 -15.36 -3.80 9.13
N VAL A 158 -15.98 -4.58 10.05
CA VAL A 158 -15.84 -6.05 10.17
C VAL A 158 -16.59 -6.75 9.02
N ALA A 159 -15.95 -6.91 7.86
CA ALA A 159 -16.42 -7.82 6.81
C ALA A 159 -15.25 -8.44 6.03
N VAL A 160 -15.42 -9.70 5.63
CA VAL A 160 -14.41 -10.69 5.21
C VAL A 160 -13.57 -10.38 3.96
N ALA A 161 -13.69 -9.20 3.35
CA ALA A 161 -12.83 -8.78 2.23
C ALA A 161 -12.46 -7.29 2.24
N SER A 162 -12.43 -6.66 3.41
CA SER A 162 -12.06 -5.25 3.54
C SER A 162 -10.53 -5.12 3.57
N LYS A 163 -9.93 -4.61 2.48
CA LYS A 163 -8.51 -4.19 2.47
C LYS A 163 -8.40 -2.68 2.24
N HIS A 164 -7.41 -2.06 2.86
CA HIS A 164 -7.00 -0.69 2.51
C HIS A 164 -6.12 -0.73 1.27
N GLN A 165 -6.37 0.18 0.33
CA GLN A 165 -5.53 0.38 -0.85
C GLN A 165 -4.85 1.75 -0.75
N LEU A 166 -3.54 1.77 -0.94
CA LEU A 166 -2.71 2.98 -1.05
C LEU A 166 -2.05 2.92 -2.43
N TYR A 167 -2.60 3.68 -3.39
CA TYR A 167 -2.18 3.70 -4.79
C TYR A 167 -1.99 5.15 -5.24
N ARG A 168 -0.89 5.42 -5.95
CA ARG A 168 -0.60 6.72 -6.55
C ARG A 168 -0.03 6.47 -7.94
N ASP A 169 -0.68 7.05 -8.95
CA ASP A 169 -0.20 7.03 -10.33
C ASP A 169 0.89 8.10 -10.49
N VAL A 170 2.14 7.66 -10.50
CA VAL A 170 3.33 8.51 -10.58
C VAL A 170 4.31 7.88 -11.53
N ALA A 171 5.04 8.74 -12.25
CA ALA A 171 6.26 8.32 -12.93
C ALA A 171 7.21 7.60 -11.96
N GLU A 172 8.15 6.85 -12.51
CA GLU A 172 9.26 6.26 -11.76
C GLU A 172 9.82 7.29 -10.75
N PHE A 173 10.12 6.85 -9.52
CA PHE A 173 10.58 7.65 -8.36
C PHE A 173 9.55 8.43 -7.52
N GLY A 174 8.25 8.40 -7.84
CA GLY A 174 7.25 9.02 -6.96
C GLY A 174 7.03 8.25 -5.65
N GLU A 175 7.12 8.93 -4.49
CA GLU A 175 6.83 8.31 -3.18
C GLU A 175 5.36 7.89 -3.08
N ILE A 176 5.13 6.59 -2.83
CA ILE A 176 3.79 5.97 -2.75
C ILE A 176 3.28 5.89 -1.28
N LEU A 177 4.16 5.66 -0.30
CA LEU A 177 3.78 5.58 1.13
C LEU A 177 4.94 5.93 2.08
N ARG A 178 4.69 6.85 3.01
CA ARG A 178 5.58 7.18 4.13
C ARG A 178 4.87 6.99 5.47
N VAL A 179 5.36 6.07 6.31
CA VAL A 179 4.93 5.92 7.71
C VAL A 179 6.04 6.42 8.61
N ALA A 180 5.89 7.64 9.14
CA ALA A 180 6.90 8.29 9.97
C ALA A 180 6.25 9.03 11.14
N ARG A 181 6.98 9.16 12.25
CA ARG A 181 6.70 10.18 13.27
C ARG A 181 7.21 11.53 12.77
N ALA A 182 6.61 12.64 13.25
CA ALA A 182 7.25 13.95 13.16
C ALA A 182 8.56 13.94 13.99
N ASN A 183 9.68 13.59 13.34
CA ASN A 183 11.06 13.58 13.86
C ASN A 183 11.39 12.50 14.93
N PRO A 184 12.57 11.84 14.93
CA PRO A 184 13.30 11.20 13.83
C PRO A 184 13.22 9.65 13.87
N TRP A 185 12.24 9.05 14.55
CA TRP A 185 12.21 7.59 14.75
C TRP A 185 11.10 6.91 13.94
N SER A 186 11.50 6.00 13.06
CA SER A 186 10.62 5.13 12.28
C SER A 186 10.25 3.88 13.09
N CYS A 187 8.97 3.53 13.18
CA CYS A 187 8.49 2.31 13.86
C CYS A 187 8.23 1.14 12.90
N PHE A 188 8.02 1.43 11.61
CA PHE A 188 7.93 0.45 10.53
C PHE A 188 8.23 1.19 9.22
N ALA A 189 9.31 0.83 8.54
CA ALA A 189 9.70 1.45 7.29
C ALA A 189 10.03 0.37 6.25
N ILE A 190 9.26 0.35 5.17
CA ILE A 190 9.78 -0.08 3.87
C ILE A 190 10.49 1.17 3.35
N ASN A 191 11.79 1.26 3.59
CA ASN A 191 12.55 2.42 3.12
C ASN A 191 12.48 2.46 1.60
N GLY A 192 12.19 3.64 1.04
CA GLY A 192 12.44 3.89 -0.37
C GLY A 192 13.91 3.59 -0.67
N SER A 193 14.14 2.55 -1.46
CA SER A 193 15.42 2.37 -2.15
C SER A 193 15.58 3.53 -3.11
N SER A 194 16.78 4.10 -3.22
CA SER A 194 17.04 5.08 -4.29
C SER A 194 17.07 4.43 -5.68
N GLY A 195 16.86 3.11 -5.79
CA GLY A 195 17.04 2.33 -7.02
C GLY A 195 18.49 2.31 -7.53
N THR A 196 19.38 3.10 -6.92
CA THR A 196 20.78 3.26 -7.32
C THR A 196 21.58 2.02 -6.93
N GLY A 197 21.64 1.07 -7.86
CA GLY A 197 22.17 -0.27 -7.65
C GLY A 197 21.30 -1.38 -8.25
N GLY A 198 20.13 -1.04 -8.81
CA GLY A 198 19.21 -1.98 -9.45
C GLY A 198 18.31 -2.72 -8.47
N TRP A 199 17.23 -3.28 -9.01
CA TRP A 199 16.45 -4.35 -8.37
C TRP A 199 17.06 -5.69 -8.78
N GLY A 200 16.93 -6.72 -7.94
CA GLY A 200 17.26 -8.08 -8.38
C GLY A 200 16.44 -8.44 -9.62
N ALA A 201 17.06 -9.02 -10.64
CA ALA A 201 16.39 -9.37 -11.91
C ALA A 201 15.40 -10.56 -11.77
N GLY A 202 15.49 -11.31 -10.67
CA GLY A 202 14.62 -12.45 -10.40
C GLY A 202 13.20 -12.03 -9.98
N ALA A 203 12.19 -12.73 -10.50
CA ALA A 203 10.80 -12.52 -10.12
C ALA A 203 10.59 -12.79 -8.63
N SER A 204 10.14 -11.77 -7.88
CA SER A 204 9.79 -11.84 -6.46
C SER A 204 8.46 -11.14 -6.19
N VAL A 205 7.79 -11.54 -5.11
CA VAL A 205 6.60 -10.84 -4.59
C VAL A 205 6.99 -9.59 -3.80
N MET A 206 8.23 -9.53 -3.30
CA MET A 206 8.74 -8.41 -2.50
C MET A 206 10.16 -8.06 -2.94
N TYR A 207 10.36 -6.79 -3.31
CA TYR A 207 11.68 -6.21 -3.57
C TYR A 207 12.01 -5.20 -2.48
N VAL A 208 13.21 -5.30 -1.89
CA VAL A 208 13.71 -4.39 -0.86
C VAL A 208 15.05 -3.86 -1.31
N GLY A 209 15.09 -2.60 -1.75
CA GLY A 209 16.35 -2.04 -2.19
C GLY A 209 17.19 -1.56 -1.02
N ARG A 210 18.47 -1.32 -1.31
CA ARG A 210 19.50 -1.06 -0.29
C ARG A 210 19.62 0.42 0.04
N ASN A 211 20.02 0.70 1.28
CA ASN A 211 20.50 2.03 1.65
C ASN A 211 21.85 2.31 0.93
N SER A 212 21.95 3.39 0.16
CA SER A 212 23.12 3.70 -0.68
C SER A 212 24.40 3.98 0.10
N THR A 213 24.29 4.42 1.36
CA THR A 213 25.44 4.71 2.22
C THR A 213 25.95 3.47 2.95
N THR A 214 25.06 2.60 3.44
CA THR A 214 25.40 1.43 4.27
C THR A 214 25.38 0.11 3.51
N GLY A 215 24.80 0.07 2.31
CA GLY A 215 24.62 -1.13 1.50
C GLY A 215 23.56 -2.12 2.01
N ARG A 216 22.86 -1.82 3.11
CA ARG A 216 21.89 -2.74 3.74
C ARG A 216 20.47 -2.54 3.22
N SER A 217 19.80 -3.63 2.86
CA SER A 217 18.36 -3.65 2.56
C SER A 217 17.50 -4.04 3.75
N ILE A 218 17.98 -4.99 4.58
CA ILE A 218 17.25 -5.54 5.73
C ILE A 218 18.19 -5.53 6.95
N GLY A 219 17.66 -5.12 8.10
CA GLY A 219 18.33 -5.22 9.39
C GLY A 219 17.32 -5.64 10.45
N THR A 220 17.54 -6.79 11.09
CA THR A 220 16.67 -7.32 12.15
C THR A 220 17.40 -7.28 13.49
N ALA A 221 16.76 -6.75 14.52
CA ALA A 221 17.29 -6.82 15.89
C ALA A 221 17.11 -8.21 16.52
N GLY A 222 16.19 -9.02 15.98
CA GLY A 222 15.96 -10.41 16.34
C GLY A 222 16.28 -11.38 15.19
N THR A 223 15.77 -12.60 15.29
CA THR A 223 15.99 -13.66 14.30
C THR A 223 15.15 -13.47 13.03
N ILE A 224 15.69 -13.95 11.91
CA ILE A 224 14.93 -14.21 10.68
C ILE A 224 14.55 -15.69 10.73
N ASN A 225 13.25 -15.98 10.70
CA ASN A 225 12.74 -17.33 10.62
C ASN A 225 12.38 -17.66 9.17
N ALA A 226 12.97 -18.73 8.63
CA ALA A 226 12.71 -19.24 7.29
C ALA A 226 12.43 -20.75 7.39
N SER A 227 11.67 -21.30 6.45
CA SER A 227 11.25 -22.70 6.50
C SER A 227 12.37 -23.69 6.17
N GLY A 228 13.26 -23.33 5.25
CA GLY A 228 14.34 -24.19 4.79
C GLY A 228 15.35 -24.54 5.89
N ALA A 229 16.13 -25.60 5.69
CA ALA A 229 17.02 -26.16 6.71
C ALA A 229 18.51 -25.98 6.43
N ASP A 230 18.87 -25.47 5.24
CA ASP A 230 20.25 -25.31 4.80
C ASP A 230 20.54 -23.95 4.16
N TYR A 231 21.83 -23.59 4.16
CA TYR A 231 22.36 -22.52 3.34
C TYR A 231 22.92 -23.13 2.05
N ALA A 232 22.50 -22.59 0.92
CA ALA A 232 22.95 -23.02 -0.39
C ALA A 232 23.52 -21.86 -1.21
N GLU A 233 24.34 -22.19 -2.21
CA GLU A 233 24.78 -21.24 -3.24
C GLU A 233 24.46 -21.80 -4.63
N TYR A 234 24.12 -20.92 -5.58
CA TYR A 234 24.08 -21.29 -6.98
C TYR A 234 25.50 -21.59 -7.49
N MET A 235 25.71 -22.80 -7.99
CA MET A 235 26.95 -23.20 -8.65
C MET A 235 26.69 -23.54 -10.12
N VAL A 236 27.65 -23.18 -10.97
CA VAL A 236 27.58 -23.44 -12.42
C VAL A 236 27.99 -24.88 -12.72
N LYS A 237 27.21 -25.55 -13.55
CA LYS A 237 27.51 -26.88 -14.08
C LYS A 237 28.58 -26.83 -15.16
N SER A 238 29.43 -27.85 -15.19
CA SER A 238 30.27 -28.09 -16.35
C SER A 238 29.36 -28.36 -17.56
N PRO A 239 29.80 -28.06 -18.80
CA PRO A 239 29.00 -28.31 -20.00
C PRO A 239 28.58 -29.77 -20.20
N PHE A 240 29.26 -30.70 -19.53
CA PHE A 240 29.05 -32.15 -19.63
C PHE A 240 28.30 -32.74 -18.43
N CYS A 241 28.01 -31.94 -17.41
CA CYS A 241 27.28 -32.40 -16.23
C CYS A 241 25.80 -32.63 -16.57
N SER A 242 25.32 -33.82 -16.27
CA SER A 242 23.89 -34.17 -16.41
C SER A 242 23.01 -33.37 -15.44
N PRO A 243 21.67 -33.36 -15.63
CA PRO A 243 20.75 -32.81 -14.65
C PRO A 243 20.93 -33.44 -13.26
N VAL A 244 21.04 -32.59 -12.23
CA VAL A 244 21.27 -33.03 -10.84
C VAL A 244 19.95 -33.06 -10.08
N ALA A 245 19.61 -34.15 -9.40
CA ALA A 245 18.41 -34.27 -8.58
C ALA A 245 18.60 -33.67 -7.17
N PRO A 246 17.55 -33.15 -6.51
CA PRO A 246 17.64 -32.75 -5.10
C PRO A 246 18.18 -33.88 -4.21
N GLY A 247 19.11 -33.58 -3.31
CA GLY A 247 19.77 -34.58 -2.46
C GLY A 247 20.84 -35.43 -3.16
N GLN A 248 21.08 -35.23 -4.46
CA GLN A 248 22.13 -35.93 -5.19
C GLN A 248 23.51 -35.41 -4.79
N ILE A 249 24.44 -36.35 -4.60
CA ILE A 249 25.85 -36.08 -4.41
C ILE A 249 26.47 -35.75 -5.76
N ILE A 250 27.25 -34.66 -5.80
CA ILE A 250 27.86 -34.16 -7.02
C ILE A 250 29.30 -33.72 -6.74
N GLY A 251 30.13 -33.74 -7.77
CA GLY A 251 31.53 -33.32 -7.70
C GLY A 251 31.69 -31.83 -8.03
N ILE A 252 32.78 -31.26 -7.54
CA ILE A 252 33.32 -29.99 -8.02
C ILE A 252 34.60 -30.31 -8.78
N ASP A 253 34.70 -29.84 -10.02
CA ASP A 253 35.86 -30.05 -10.88
C ASP A 253 37.00 -29.05 -10.58
N ALA A 254 38.15 -29.24 -11.24
CA ALA A 254 39.31 -28.35 -11.08
C ALA A 254 39.06 -26.90 -11.54
N SER A 255 37.98 -26.64 -12.28
CA SER A 255 37.55 -25.29 -12.69
C SER A 255 36.52 -24.68 -11.73
N GLY A 256 36.17 -25.37 -10.65
CA GLY A 256 35.16 -24.93 -9.68
C GLY A 256 33.72 -25.12 -10.15
N LYS A 257 33.46 -25.92 -11.19
CA LYS A 257 32.12 -26.21 -11.72
C LYS A 257 31.62 -27.56 -11.24
N LEU A 258 30.30 -27.74 -11.26
CA LEU A 258 29.69 -29.02 -10.91
C LEU A 258 29.94 -30.08 -11.98
N THR A 259 30.30 -31.28 -11.57
CA THR A 259 30.49 -32.44 -12.44
C THR A 259 29.87 -33.69 -11.83
N ASP A 260 29.25 -34.51 -12.67
CA ASP A 260 28.77 -35.84 -12.31
C ASP A 260 29.84 -36.92 -12.54
N GLN A 261 31.00 -36.56 -13.10
CA GLN A 261 32.11 -37.46 -13.38
C GLN A 261 33.06 -37.56 -12.19
N TRP A 262 33.23 -38.77 -11.65
CA TRP A 262 34.12 -39.05 -10.53
C TRP A 262 35.58 -38.68 -10.83
N GLY A 263 36.04 -38.97 -12.04
CA GLY A 263 37.44 -38.71 -12.45
C GLY A 263 37.82 -37.23 -12.47
N ASP A 264 36.84 -36.34 -12.68
CA ASP A 264 37.04 -34.90 -12.75
C ASP A 264 36.85 -34.22 -11.39
N ALA A 265 36.17 -34.88 -10.45
CA ALA A 265 35.82 -34.33 -9.15
C ALA A 265 37.04 -34.23 -8.21
N ILE A 266 37.34 -33.01 -7.76
CA ILE A 266 38.36 -32.73 -6.74
C ILE A 266 37.76 -32.55 -5.34
N SER A 267 36.47 -32.24 -5.26
CA SER A 267 35.68 -32.15 -4.02
C SER A 267 34.25 -32.64 -4.27
N PHE A 268 33.50 -32.89 -3.20
CA PHE A 268 32.16 -33.46 -3.26
C PHE A 268 31.19 -32.69 -2.38
N VAL A 269 29.99 -32.45 -2.91
CA VAL A 269 28.94 -31.65 -2.30
C VAL A 269 27.59 -32.30 -2.58
N VAL A 270 26.51 -31.73 -2.04
CA VAL A 270 25.14 -32.21 -2.29
C VAL A 270 24.26 -31.08 -2.80
N LYS A 271 23.39 -31.39 -3.76
CA LYS A 271 22.35 -30.47 -4.20
C LYS A 271 21.33 -30.27 -3.08
N SER A 272 21.12 -29.02 -2.69
CA SER A 272 20.15 -28.60 -1.69
C SER A 272 18.72 -29.00 -2.09
N THR A 273 17.91 -29.36 -1.10
CA THR A 273 16.48 -29.69 -1.28
C THR A 273 15.58 -28.51 -0.95
N ASP A 274 15.85 -27.80 0.14
CA ASP A 274 15.00 -26.72 0.67
C ASP A 274 15.83 -25.69 1.46
N PRO A 275 16.57 -24.81 0.77
CA PRO A 275 17.45 -23.85 1.42
C PRO A 275 16.67 -22.69 2.05
N CYS A 276 17.04 -22.28 3.25
CA CYS A 276 16.47 -21.08 3.90
C CYS A 276 17.06 -19.78 3.36
N MET A 277 18.26 -19.86 2.80
CA MET A 277 18.99 -18.76 2.19
C MET A 277 19.79 -19.30 1.00
N VAL A 278 19.77 -18.55 -0.09
CA VAL A 278 20.50 -18.89 -1.31
C VAL A 278 21.42 -17.74 -1.70
N GLY A 279 22.73 -18.01 -1.72
CA GLY A 279 23.75 -17.10 -2.23
C GLY A 279 24.05 -17.32 -3.71
N GLY A 280 24.85 -16.42 -4.30
CA GLY A 280 25.34 -16.58 -5.67
C GLY A 280 24.28 -16.42 -6.77
N ASP A 281 23.14 -15.78 -6.48
CA ASP A 281 22.05 -15.56 -7.45
C ASP A 281 22.40 -14.47 -8.49
N SER A 282 23.44 -14.74 -9.28
CA SER A 282 23.92 -13.87 -10.36
C SER A 282 23.95 -14.56 -11.73
N TRP A 283 23.47 -15.79 -11.81
CA TRP A 283 23.58 -16.67 -12.98
C TRP A 283 22.81 -16.18 -14.23
N SER A 284 21.84 -15.28 -14.06
CA SER A 284 21.05 -14.69 -15.15
C SER A 284 21.42 -13.24 -15.48
N GLN A 285 22.43 -12.66 -14.82
CA GLN A 285 22.75 -11.23 -14.97
C GLN A 285 23.11 -10.86 -16.42
N ASP A 286 23.77 -11.75 -17.15
CA ASP A 286 24.18 -11.52 -18.54
C ASP A 286 23.01 -11.53 -19.54
N ILE A 287 21.82 -12.02 -19.15
CA ILE A 287 20.62 -12.08 -19.99
C ILE A 287 19.93 -10.70 -20.06
N GLY A 288 20.21 -9.82 -19.09
CA GLY A 288 19.57 -8.51 -18.95
C GLY A 288 18.23 -8.58 -18.21
N GLY A 289 17.49 -7.48 -18.23
CA GLY A 289 16.15 -7.40 -17.63
C GLY A 289 15.07 -7.94 -18.56
N ARG A 290 13.97 -8.46 -17.99
CA ARG A 290 12.77 -8.81 -18.75
C ARG A 290 12.27 -7.55 -19.49
N PRO A 291 11.96 -7.63 -20.80
CA PRO A 291 11.40 -6.50 -21.54
C PRO A 291 10.15 -5.93 -20.85
N ALA A 292 10.14 -4.61 -20.61
CA ALA A 292 8.99 -3.92 -20.04
C ALA A 292 7.76 -4.01 -20.96
N GLY A 293 6.56 -3.98 -20.37
CA GLY A 293 5.33 -3.80 -21.16
C GLY A 293 5.30 -2.42 -21.82
N SER A 294 4.51 -2.28 -22.88
CA SER A 294 4.17 -0.96 -23.45
C SER A 294 2.87 -0.44 -22.85
N GLU A 295 2.72 0.87 -22.85
CA GLU A 295 1.45 1.54 -22.61
C GLU A 295 0.93 2.13 -23.93
N ARG A 296 -0.38 1.99 -24.18
CA ARG A 296 -1.01 2.56 -25.37
C ARG A 296 -1.10 4.07 -25.21
N THR A 297 -0.62 4.83 -26.20
CA THR A 297 -0.73 6.29 -26.20
C THR A 297 -1.94 6.76 -27.01
N GLU A 298 -2.46 7.95 -26.71
CA GLU A 298 -3.66 8.51 -27.35
C GLU A 298 -3.53 8.71 -28.87
N ASN A 299 -2.30 8.74 -29.41
CA ASN A 299 -2.01 8.95 -30.82
C ASN A 299 -1.71 7.66 -31.61
N MET A 300 -1.78 6.49 -30.97
CA MET A 300 -1.54 5.19 -31.62
C MET A 300 -2.83 4.60 -32.16
N ASP A 301 -2.83 4.26 -33.45
CA ASP A 301 -3.92 3.51 -34.05
C ASP A 301 -3.93 2.03 -33.59
N ASP A 302 -5.00 1.30 -33.90
CA ASP A 302 -5.17 -0.09 -33.47
C ASP A 302 -4.15 -1.04 -34.13
N GLU A 303 -3.68 -0.74 -35.34
CA GLU A 303 -2.74 -1.59 -36.09
C GLU A 303 -1.31 -1.43 -35.56
N GLU A 304 -0.89 -0.19 -35.30
CA GLU A 304 0.36 0.14 -34.63
C GLU A 304 0.43 -0.44 -33.22
N TRP A 305 -0.68 -0.35 -32.45
CA TRP A 305 -0.76 -0.93 -31.11
C TRP A 305 -0.64 -2.45 -31.12
N ALA A 306 -1.37 -3.13 -32.00
CA ALA A 306 -1.30 -4.59 -32.13
C ALA A 306 0.10 -5.08 -32.51
N ALA A 307 0.82 -4.34 -33.38
CA ALA A 307 2.19 -4.67 -33.74
C ALA A 307 3.17 -4.54 -32.55
N ILE A 308 3.00 -3.53 -31.70
CA ILE A 308 3.81 -3.33 -30.49
C ILE A 308 3.56 -4.47 -29.47
N GLU A 309 2.29 -4.81 -29.22
CA GLU A 309 1.92 -5.89 -28.31
C GLU A 309 2.57 -7.22 -28.73
N VAL A 310 2.43 -7.60 -30.00
CA VAL A 310 3.05 -8.81 -30.55
C VAL A 310 4.57 -8.78 -30.42
N GLY A 311 5.21 -7.63 -30.67
CA GLY A 311 6.66 -7.48 -30.54
C GLY A 311 7.16 -7.67 -29.10
N ILE A 312 6.44 -7.13 -28.12
CA ILE A 312 6.79 -7.24 -26.69
C ILE A 312 6.53 -8.65 -26.18
N GLU A 313 5.41 -9.27 -26.54
CA GLU A 313 5.14 -10.67 -26.19
C GLU A 313 6.23 -11.60 -26.74
N ALA A 314 6.64 -11.41 -28.00
CA ALA A 314 7.73 -12.19 -28.60
C ALA A 314 9.06 -11.97 -27.88
N ALA A 315 9.38 -10.73 -27.50
CA ALA A 315 10.60 -10.41 -26.75
C ALA A 315 10.59 -11.00 -25.33
N GLN A 316 9.46 -10.94 -24.63
CA GLN A 316 9.28 -11.54 -23.32
C GLN A 316 9.36 -13.07 -23.37
N ALA A 317 8.76 -13.69 -24.40
CA ALA A 317 8.88 -15.13 -24.62
C ALA A 317 10.33 -15.55 -24.90
N ALA A 318 11.05 -14.79 -25.73
CA ALA A 318 12.47 -15.04 -25.99
C ALA A 318 13.33 -14.89 -24.71
N PHE A 319 13.04 -13.89 -23.88
CA PHE A 319 13.66 -13.72 -22.58
C PHE A 319 13.39 -14.91 -21.65
N ASP A 320 12.14 -15.36 -21.53
CA ASP A 320 11.77 -16.49 -20.66
C ASP A 320 12.45 -17.79 -21.10
N VAL A 321 12.56 -18.02 -22.43
CA VAL A 321 13.31 -19.15 -22.99
C VAL A 321 14.80 -19.07 -22.65
N ALA A 322 15.43 -17.89 -22.79
CA ALA A 322 16.84 -17.68 -22.47
C ALA A 322 17.10 -17.86 -20.96
N LEU A 323 16.19 -17.33 -20.12
CA LEU A 323 16.27 -17.42 -18.66
C LEU A 323 16.16 -18.88 -18.20
N GLU A 324 15.20 -19.64 -18.71
CA GLU A 324 15.07 -21.06 -18.38
C GLU A 324 16.30 -21.84 -18.88
N ALA A 325 16.82 -21.56 -20.07
CA ALA A 325 18.05 -22.19 -20.58
C ALA A 325 19.28 -21.89 -19.70
N ALA A 326 19.39 -20.70 -19.12
CA ALA A 326 20.43 -20.35 -18.18
C ALA A 326 20.22 -21.01 -16.79
N ARG A 327 18.97 -21.07 -16.31
CA ARG A 327 18.59 -21.73 -15.06
C ARG A 327 18.96 -23.21 -15.07
N GLN A 328 18.89 -23.85 -16.23
CA GLN A 328 19.31 -25.25 -16.41
C GLN A 328 20.84 -25.45 -16.31
N LYS A 329 21.65 -24.40 -16.29
CA LYS A 329 23.13 -24.48 -16.16
C LYS A 329 23.63 -24.28 -14.74
N VAL A 330 22.74 -24.02 -13.78
CA VAL A 330 23.09 -23.82 -12.38
C VAL A 330 22.26 -24.71 -11.48
N ASP A 331 22.80 -25.01 -10.30
CA ASP A 331 22.09 -25.74 -9.25
C ASP A 331 22.42 -25.15 -7.87
N ARG A 332 21.48 -25.25 -6.94
CA ARG A 332 21.66 -24.81 -5.55
C ARG A 332 22.36 -25.90 -4.76
N ILE A 333 23.57 -25.64 -4.31
CA ILE A 333 24.41 -26.60 -3.60
C ILE A 333 24.50 -26.22 -2.13
N ALA A 334 24.25 -27.19 -1.25
CA ALA A 334 24.26 -26.96 0.18
C ALA A 334 25.68 -26.88 0.73
N PHE A 335 25.96 -25.85 1.52
CA PHE A 335 27.25 -25.64 2.18
C PHE A 335 27.16 -25.71 3.71
N SER A 336 25.97 -25.59 4.29
CA SER A 336 25.77 -25.72 5.74
C SER A 336 24.32 -26.05 6.04
N GLY A 337 24.06 -26.70 7.17
CA GLY A 337 22.71 -27.04 7.63
C GLY A 337 22.36 -28.51 7.39
N GLN A 338 21.05 -28.80 7.32
CA GLN A 338 20.55 -30.16 7.24
C GLN A 338 19.98 -30.47 5.86
N VAL A 339 20.41 -31.57 5.25
CA VAL A 339 19.98 -31.95 3.89
C VAL A 339 19.65 -33.44 3.83
N PRO A 340 18.47 -33.82 3.31
CA PRO A 340 18.20 -35.18 2.86
C PRO A 340 19.07 -35.54 1.64
N VAL A 341 19.86 -36.61 1.74
CA VAL A 341 20.68 -37.13 0.64
C VAL A 341 20.10 -38.41 0.07
N ASN A 342 20.34 -38.67 -1.21
CA ASN A 342 19.85 -39.84 -1.92
C ASN A 342 20.68 -41.10 -1.61
N VAL A 343 20.90 -41.37 -0.31
CA VAL A 343 21.55 -42.57 0.22
C VAL A 343 20.55 -43.29 1.11
N MET A 344 20.23 -44.52 0.74
CA MET A 344 19.26 -45.38 1.42
C MET A 344 19.97 -46.34 2.38
N GLY A 345 19.26 -46.78 3.42
CA GLY A 345 19.76 -47.82 4.34
C GLY A 345 20.91 -47.37 5.25
N ALA A 346 21.24 -46.08 5.28
CA ALA A 346 22.16 -45.51 6.25
C ALA A 346 21.53 -45.53 7.66
N LEU A 347 22.37 -45.44 8.68
CA LEU A 347 21.97 -45.34 10.08
C LEU A 347 22.45 -44.01 10.68
N PRO A 348 21.67 -43.39 11.61
CA PRO A 348 22.14 -42.24 12.36
C PRO A 348 23.50 -42.49 13.02
N GLY A 349 24.40 -41.52 12.90
CA GLY A 349 25.78 -41.60 13.37
C GLY A 349 26.79 -41.98 12.30
N GLN A 350 26.37 -42.57 11.18
CA GLN A 350 27.27 -42.86 10.05
C GLN A 350 27.66 -41.58 9.29
N TYR A 351 28.78 -41.66 8.58
CA TYR A 351 29.22 -40.62 7.65
C TYR A 351 28.85 -41.01 6.24
N ILE A 352 28.39 -40.04 5.45
CA ILE A 352 28.20 -40.21 4.01
C ILE A 352 29.49 -39.79 3.31
N VAL A 353 30.15 -40.78 2.72
CA VAL A 353 31.42 -40.63 2.01
C VAL A 353 31.18 -40.82 0.52
N PRO A 354 31.67 -39.92 -0.34
CA PRO A 354 31.55 -40.09 -1.78
C PRO A 354 32.32 -41.33 -2.22
N SER A 355 31.73 -42.12 -3.12
CA SER A 355 32.31 -43.31 -3.72
C SER A 355 32.10 -43.34 -5.23
N GLN A 356 33.04 -43.95 -5.96
CA GLN A 356 32.92 -44.13 -7.40
C GLN A 356 31.90 -45.21 -7.74
N ASP A 357 30.98 -44.91 -8.66
CA ASP A 357 30.07 -45.89 -9.25
C ASP A 357 30.13 -45.80 -10.78
N GLY A 358 30.95 -46.64 -11.39
CA GLY A 358 31.38 -46.47 -12.78
C GLY A 358 32.11 -45.15 -12.97
N ASP A 359 31.64 -44.32 -13.90
CA ASP A 359 32.15 -42.95 -14.07
C ASP A 359 31.43 -41.94 -13.16
N SER A 360 30.34 -42.35 -12.50
CA SER A 360 29.49 -41.49 -11.69
C SER A 360 29.88 -41.45 -10.21
N ILE A 361 29.19 -40.57 -9.47
CA ILE A 361 29.42 -40.34 -8.04
C ILE A 361 28.24 -40.88 -7.24
N ALA A 362 28.53 -41.78 -6.29
CA ALA A 362 27.58 -42.32 -5.33
C ALA A 362 27.97 -41.94 -3.89
N GLY A 363 27.11 -42.28 -2.93
CA GLY A 363 27.35 -42.12 -1.50
C GLY A 363 27.38 -43.45 -0.78
N LEU A 364 28.40 -43.65 0.06
CA LEU A 364 28.53 -44.80 0.93
C LEU A 364 28.41 -44.36 2.39
N ALA A 365 27.54 -45.02 3.14
CA ALA A 365 27.44 -44.83 4.58
C ALA A 365 28.50 -45.67 5.30
N ILE A 366 29.34 -45.04 6.12
CA ILE A 366 30.44 -45.69 6.85
C ILE A 366 30.33 -45.36 8.34
N ASN A 367 30.53 -46.36 9.21
CA ASN A 367 30.60 -46.13 10.65
C ASN A 367 31.85 -45.33 11.01
N GLU A 368 31.76 -44.53 12.06
CA GLU A 368 32.88 -43.70 12.51
C GLU A 368 34.14 -44.52 12.83
N ASP A 369 33.98 -45.70 13.45
CA ASP A 369 35.08 -46.59 13.82
C ASP A 369 35.78 -47.24 12.60
N ASP A 370 35.08 -47.35 11.47
CA ASP A 370 35.58 -47.97 10.24
C ASP A 370 36.17 -46.92 9.26
N MET A 371 36.10 -45.64 9.61
CA MET A 371 36.41 -44.54 8.70
C MET A 371 37.89 -44.19 8.71
N THR A 372 38.51 -44.14 7.53
CA THR A 372 39.87 -43.61 7.38
C THR A 372 39.87 -42.07 7.43
N LEU A 373 41.00 -41.48 7.81
CA LEU A 373 41.17 -40.01 7.79
C LEU A 373 40.88 -39.41 6.41
N LYS A 374 41.27 -40.09 5.32
CA LYS A 374 41.01 -39.65 3.95
C LYS A 374 39.51 -39.64 3.61
N GLN A 375 38.77 -40.66 4.06
CA GLN A 375 37.32 -40.72 3.89
C GLN A 375 36.63 -39.64 4.72
N TYR A 376 37.06 -39.43 5.97
CA TYR A 376 36.55 -38.35 6.80
C TYR A 376 36.80 -36.97 6.19
N MET A 377 38.00 -36.71 5.66
CA MET A 377 38.32 -35.46 4.98
C MET A 377 37.40 -35.21 3.78
N ARG A 378 37.03 -36.26 3.03
CA ARG A 378 36.15 -36.18 1.85
C ARG A 378 34.66 -36.37 2.14
N SER A 379 34.26 -36.72 3.36
CA SER A 379 32.86 -37.00 3.69
C SER A 379 32.01 -35.75 3.57
N ILE A 380 30.79 -35.91 3.07
CA ILE A 380 29.84 -34.82 2.80
C ILE A 380 29.12 -34.39 4.07
N GLY A 381 28.94 -35.30 5.02
CA GLY A 381 28.28 -35.00 6.29
C GLY A 381 28.03 -36.23 7.14
N LYS A 382 27.52 -35.99 8.34
CA LYS A 382 27.13 -37.03 9.31
C LYS A 382 25.62 -37.19 9.32
N VAL A 383 25.14 -38.43 9.23
CA VAL A 383 23.72 -38.78 9.29
C VAL A 383 23.20 -38.51 10.71
N ILE A 384 22.15 -37.72 10.82
CA ILE A 384 21.51 -37.38 12.10
C ILE A 384 20.12 -38.01 12.25
N ALA A 385 19.48 -38.34 11.14
CA ALA A 385 18.17 -38.97 11.10
C ALA A 385 17.93 -39.62 9.74
N ILE A 386 16.87 -40.42 9.65
CA ILE A 386 16.35 -40.99 8.41
C ILE A 386 15.00 -40.32 8.14
N GLU A 387 14.76 -39.89 6.91
CA GLU A 387 13.48 -39.34 6.46
C GLU A 387 12.43 -40.45 6.34
N ASP A 388 11.15 -40.06 6.30
CA ASP A 388 10.04 -41.01 6.16
C ASP A 388 10.12 -41.83 4.85
N ASP A 389 10.77 -41.28 3.82
CA ASP A 389 11.01 -41.95 2.54
C ASP A 389 12.26 -42.86 2.55
N GLY A 390 12.97 -42.95 3.68
CA GLY A 390 14.15 -43.79 3.90
C GLY A 390 15.50 -43.16 3.53
N ARG A 391 15.51 -41.91 3.03
CA ARG A 391 16.76 -41.18 2.76
C ARG A 391 17.45 -40.74 4.03
N ALA A 392 18.77 -40.68 3.99
CA ALA A 392 19.57 -40.16 5.10
C ALA A 392 19.49 -38.63 5.17
N ARG A 393 19.17 -38.06 6.33
CA ARG A 393 19.34 -36.62 6.61
C ARG A 393 20.69 -36.39 7.25
N ILE A 394 21.53 -35.59 6.61
CA ILE A 394 22.87 -35.26 7.10
C ILE A 394 22.94 -33.83 7.62
N ILE A 395 23.87 -33.58 8.55
CA ILE A 395 24.45 -32.24 8.74
C ILE A 395 25.60 -32.10 7.76
N ILE A 396 25.58 -31.06 6.92
CA ILE A 396 26.64 -30.78 5.95
C ILE A 396 27.96 -30.56 6.68
N LYS A 397 29.00 -31.25 6.22
CA LYS A 397 30.39 -30.99 6.57
C LYS A 397 31.00 -30.12 5.48
N VAL A 398 31.39 -28.91 5.85
CA VAL A 398 32.16 -28.02 4.97
C VAL A 398 33.49 -28.72 4.63
N ALA A 399 33.82 -28.76 3.34
CA ALA A 399 35.03 -29.38 2.82
C ALA A 399 36.31 -28.69 3.33
#